data_AF-A0A7S4IT94-F1
#
_entry.id   AF-A0A7S4IT94-F1
#
_cell.length_a   1.000
_cell.length_b   1.000
_cell.length_c   1.000
_cell.angle_alpha   90.00
_cell.angle_beta   90.00
_cell.angle_gamma   90.00
#
_symmetry.space_group_name_H-M   'P 1'
#
loop_
_entity.id
_entity.type
_entity.pdbx_description
1 polymer ?
#
loop_
_entity_poly.entity_id
_entity_poly.type
_entity_poly.pdbx_seq_one_letter_code
_entity_poly.pdbx_strand_id
1 'polypeptide(L)'
;GMALLAGLNNSAVKRLHRTWDKIDEEVLKLMTRIRGIYSTSDNYGNYRKLLKKTTTTCTPYIGLYLRDLVYIEDGNPNNLNGLINFKKRSMCSRILLEIKRFQTRPYPFVVDELIAP
;
A
#
# COMPACT_ATOMS: atom_id res chain seq x y z
N GLY A 1 -6.89 -1.15 4.32
CA GLY A 1 -6.50 -2.42 3.67
C GLY A 1 -5.41 -3.14 4.44
N MET A 2 -4.15 -2.77 4.21
CA MET A 2 -2.98 -3.40 4.87
C MET A 2 -3.05 -3.40 6.40
N ALA A 3 -3.36 -2.26 7.03
CA ALA A 3 -3.41 -2.16 8.50
C ALA A 3 -4.42 -3.13 9.12
N LEU A 4 -5.59 -3.27 8.49
CA LEU A 4 -6.63 -4.22 8.92
C LEU A 4 -6.14 -5.67 8.79
N LEU A 5 -5.54 -6.03 7.65
CA LEU A 5 -4.98 -7.37 7.45
C LEU A 5 -3.85 -7.67 8.45
N ALA A 6 -3.01 -6.69 8.76
CA ALA A 6 -1.94 -6.82 9.75
C ALA A 6 -2.51 -7.03 11.16
N GLY A 7 -3.55 -6.28 11.53
CA GLY A 7 -4.26 -6.45 12.81
C GLY A 7 -4.89 -7.83 12.94
N LEU A 8 -5.61 -8.30 11.91
CA LEU A 8 -6.24 -9.62 11.92
C LEU A 8 -5.23 -10.78 11.89
N ASN A 9 -4.09 -10.59 11.23
CA ASN A 9 -3.01 -11.59 11.21
C ASN A 9 -2.08 -11.50 12.43
N ASN A 10 -2.27 -10.53 13.33
CA ASN A 10 -1.50 -10.44 14.57
C ASN A 10 -1.67 -11.76 15.34
N SER A 11 -0.57 -12.28 15.90
CA SER A 11 -0.58 -13.56 16.63
C SER A 11 -1.61 -13.58 17.76
N ALA A 12 -1.90 -12.42 18.36
CA ALA A 12 -2.90 -12.30 19.41
C ALA A 12 -4.33 -12.50 18.95
N VAL A 13 -4.65 -12.10 17.72
CA VAL A 13 -5.98 -12.27 17.13
C VAL A 13 -6.07 -13.64 16.44
N LYS A 14 -5.04 -14.02 15.69
CA LYS A 14 -5.00 -15.26 14.90
C LYS A 14 -5.14 -16.53 15.75
N ARG A 15 -4.66 -16.52 17.00
CA ARG A 15 -4.76 -17.68 17.91
C ARG A 15 -6.16 -17.96 18.46
N LEU A 16 -7.11 -17.03 18.30
CA LEU A 16 -8.47 -17.13 18.85
C LEU A 16 -9.36 -18.09 18.04
N HIS A 17 -8.98 -19.37 17.96
CA HIS A 17 -9.66 -20.37 17.12
C HIS A 17 -11.18 -20.40 17.33
N ARG A 18 -11.65 -20.42 18.59
CA ARG A 18 -13.09 -20.43 18.91
C ARG A 18 -13.87 -19.23 18.36
N THR A 19 -13.21 -18.10 18.17
CA THR A 19 -13.81 -16.90 17.57
C THR A 19 -13.85 -17.05 16.05
N TRP A 20 -12.75 -17.51 15.45
CA TRP A 20 -12.66 -17.75 14.00
C TRP A 20 -13.64 -18.82 13.52
N ASP A 21 -13.89 -19.86 14.33
CA ASP A 21 -14.86 -20.93 14.03
C ASP A 21 -16.31 -20.44 13.95
N LYS A 22 -16.61 -19.25 14.50
CA LYS A 22 -17.95 -18.65 14.48
C LYS A 22 -18.16 -17.65 13.34
N ILE A 23 -17.13 -17.39 12.53
CA ILE A 23 -17.23 -16.44 11.43
C ILE A 23 -17.84 -17.15 10.22
N ASP A 24 -18.77 -16.46 9.56
CA ASP A 24 -19.38 -16.92 8.31
C ASP A 24 -18.33 -17.20 7.23
N GLU A 25 -18.52 -18.29 6.48
CA GLU A 25 -17.66 -18.67 5.35
C GLU A 25 -17.52 -17.56 4.30
N GLU A 26 -18.57 -16.78 4.04
CA GLU A 26 -18.52 -15.69 3.05
C GLU A 26 -17.53 -14.58 3.49
N VAL A 27 -17.49 -14.29 4.80
CA VAL A 27 -16.53 -13.34 5.36
C VAL A 27 -15.10 -13.90 5.28
N LEU A 28 -14.91 -15.20 5.52
CA LEU A 28 -13.61 -15.87 5.38
C LEU A 28 -13.12 -15.88 3.92
N LYS A 29 -14.02 -16.07 2.94
CA LYS A 29 -13.70 -15.97 1.50
C LYS A 29 -13.28 -14.55 1.14
N LEU A 30 -14.02 -13.53 1.60
CA LEU A 30 -13.64 -12.12 1.41
C LEU A 30 -12.26 -11.82 2.00
N MET A 31 -11.99 -12.29 3.22
CA MET A 31 -10.70 -12.12 3.87
C MET A 31 -9.56 -12.78 3.10
N THR A 32 -9.79 -13.97 2.54
CA THR A 32 -8.83 -14.67 1.68
C THR A 32 -8.53 -13.88 0.41
N ARG A 33 -9.56 -13.31 -0.23
CA ARG A 33 -9.40 -12.43 -1.40
C ARG A 33 -8.57 -11.18 -1.06
N ILE A 34 -8.86 -10.54 0.07
CA ILE A 34 -8.10 -9.37 0.54
C ILE A 34 -6.63 -9.75 0.78
N ARG A 35 -6.36 -10.90 1.43
CA ARG A 35 -5.00 -11.41 1.63
C ARG A 35 -4.28 -11.63 0.30
N GLY A 36 -4.96 -12.15 -0.72
CA GLY A 36 -4.38 -12.33 -2.06
C GLY A 36 -4.01 -11.03 -2.75
N ILE A 37 -4.82 -9.98 -2.61
CA ILE A 37 -4.53 -8.63 -3.15
C ILE A 37 -3.25 -8.08 -2.50
N TYR A 38 -3.15 -8.18 -1.18
CA TYR A 38 -2.09 -7.60 -0.37
C TYR A 38 -0.89 -8.54 -0.12
N SER A 39 -0.80 -9.65 -0.85
CA SER A 39 0.31 -10.59 -0.74
C SER A 39 1.65 -9.91 -1.00
N THR A 40 2.69 -10.31 -0.27
CA THR A 40 4.06 -9.83 -0.45
C THR A 40 4.76 -10.47 -1.65
N SER A 41 4.18 -11.52 -2.23
CA SER A 41 4.69 -12.20 -3.43
C SER A 41 4.95 -11.22 -4.58
N ASP A 42 6.02 -11.48 -5.35
CA ASP A 42 6.41 -10.66 -6.51
C ASP A 42 6.48 -9.15 -6.17
N ASN A 43 7.09 -8.80 -5.04
CA ASN A 43 7.20 -7.42 -4.57
C ASN A 43 5.82 -6.71 -4.53
N TYR A 44 4.81 -7.37 -3.95
CA TYR A 44 3.42 -6.90 -3.94
C TYR A 44 2.80 -6.77 -5.35
N GLY A 45 3.10 -7.70 -6.27
CA GLY A 45 2.71 -7.61 -7.67
C GLY A 45 1.19 -7.44 -7.89
N ASN A 46 0.36 -8.18 -7.14
CA ASN A 46 -1.11 -8.05 -7.20
C ASN A 46 -1.58 -6.67 -6.76
N TYR A 47 -1.04 -6.17 -5.65
CA TYR A 47 -1.39 -4.86 -5.13
C TYR A 47 -0.94 -3.74 -6.07
N ARG A 48 0.26 -3.83 -6.64
CA ARG A 48 0.76 -2.88 -7.64
C ARG A 48 -0.12 -2.87 -8.89
N LYS A 49 -0.56 -4.03 -9.37
CA LYS A 49 -1.51 -4.13 -10.50
C LYS A 49 -2.84 -3.42 -10.17
N LEU A 50 -3.34 -3.59 -8.94
CA LEU A 50 -4.54 -2.89 -8.50
C LEU A 50 -4.33 -1.36 -8.48
N LEU A 51 -3.25 -0.87 -7.86
CA LEU A 51 -2.93 0.56 -7.82
C LEU A 51 -2.80 1.20 -9.20
N LYS A 52 -2.23 0.48 -10.18
CA LYS A 52 -2.14 0.95 -11.57
C LYS A 52 -3.53 1.14 -12.20
N LYS A 53 -4.47 0.23 -11.93
CA LYS A 53 -5.85 0.28 -12.42
C LYS A 53 -6.70 1.32 -11.69
N THR A 54 -6.33 1.72 -10.47
CA THR A 54 -7.05 2.74 -9.71
C THR A 54 -6.88 4.12 -10.36
N THR A 55 -8.00 4.70 -10.77
CA THR A 55 -8.08 6.03 -11.40
C THR A 55 -8.54 7.12 -10.45
N THR A 56 -9.06 6.75 -9.28
CA THR A 56 -9.64 7.66 -8.27
C THR A 56 -8.70 7.87 -7.08
N THR A 57 -9.04 8.84 -6.22
CA THR A 57 -8.40 9.06 -4.92
C THR A 57 -8.38 7.76 -4.11
N CYS A 58 -7.21 7.39 -3.59
CA CYS A 58 -7.07 6.24 -2.71
C CYS A 58 -5.93 6.46 -1.70
N THR A 59 -5.94 5.69 -0.60
CA THR A 59 -4.83 5.70 0.37
C THR A 59 -3.99 4.46 0.11
N PRO A 60 -2.87 4.57 -0.64
CA PRO A 60 -2.01 3.42 -0.84
C PRO A 60 -1.22 3.08 0.43
N TYR A 61 -0.73 1.84 0.52
CA TYR A 61 0.23 1.45 1.54
C TYR A 61 1.57 2.14 1.29
N ILE A 62 1.84 3.20 2.04
CA ILE A 62 3.01 4.07 1.85
C ILE A 62 4.35 3.32 1.97
N GLY A 63 4.41 2.28 2.80
CA GLY A 63 5.63 1.47 2.99
C GLY A 63 6.13 0.83 1.69
N LEU A 64 5.25 0.55 0.73
CA LEU A 64 5.64 0.04 -0.58
C LEU A 64 6.46 1.08 -1.37
N TYR A 65 5.98 2.32 -1.42
CA TYR A 65 6.63 3.41 -2.13
C TYR A 65 7.90 3.88 -1.43
N LEU A 66 7.91 3.91 -0.09
CA LEU A 66 9.11 4.22 0.68
C LEU A 66 10.22 3.21 0.40
N ARG A 67 9.89 1.91 0.36
CA ARG A 67 10.88 0.89 -0.01
C ARG A 67 11.42 1.09 -1.43
N ASP A 68 10.56 1.43 -2.39
CA ASP A 68 11.02 1.70 -3.76
C ASP A 68 11.96 2.92 -3.82
N LEU A 69 11.67 3.97 -3.05
CA LEU A 69 12.53 5.16 -2.94
C LEU A 69 13.87 4.82 -2.29
N VAL A 70 13.89 4.05 -1.20
CA VAL A 70 15.12 3.57 -0.55
C VAL A 70 15.95 2.73 -1.53
N TYR A 71 15.32 1.81 -2.27
CA TYR A 71 16.01 1.01 -3.28
C TYR A 71 16.66 1.87 -4.37
N ILE A 72 15.99 2.92 -4.82
CA ILE A 72 16.58 3.87 -5.78
C ILE A 72 17.72 4.66 -5.14
N GLU A 73 17.56 5.10 -3.90
CA GLU A 73 18.55 5.89 -3.18
C GLU A 73 19.86 5.12 -3.00
N ASP A 74 19.77 3.89 -2.52
CA ASP A 74 20.92 3.02 -2.23
C ASP A 74 21.53 2.43 -3.51
N GLY A 75 20.70 2.14 -4.51
CA GLY A 75 21.13 1.48 -5.75
C GLY A 75 21.72 2.42 -6.81
N ASN A 76 21.63 3.74 -6.63
CA ASN A 76 22.07 4.71 -7.63
C ASN A 76 22.85 5.88 -7.00
N PRO A 77 24.05 6.22 -7.48
CA PRO A 77 24.78 7.37 -6.97
C PRO A 77 24.09 8.69 -7.34
N ASN A 78 24.21 9.69 -6.47
CA ASN A 78 23.63 11.02 -6.69
C ASN A 78 24.28 11.77 -7.86
N ASN A 79 25.56 11.50 -8.11
CA ASN A 79 26.34 12.11 -9.18
C ASN A 79 27.04 11.02 -10.01
N LEU A 80 27.21 11.29 -11.30
CA LEU A 80 27.99 10.48 -12.24
C LEU A 80 29.02 11.41 -12.87
N ASN A 81 30.31 11.11 -12.70
CA ASN A 81 31.42 11.93 -13.21
C ASN A 81 31.31 13.41 -12.80
N GLY A 82 30.96 13.67 -11.54
CA GLY A 82 30.76 15.03 -11.01
C GLY A 82 29.42 15.70 -11.39
N LEU A 83 28.67 15.17 -12.36
CA LEU A 83 27.39 15.71 -12.80
C LEU A 83 26.21 15.05 -12.09
N ILE A 84 25.07 15.75 -11.99
CA ILE A 84 23.86 15.21 -11.38
C ILE A 84 23.38 13.97 -12.15
N ASN A 85 23.08 12.89 -11.43
CA ASN A 85 22.45 11.71 -12.00
C ASN A 85 20.95 11.95 -12.24
N PHE A 86 20.61 12.52 -13.41
CA PHE A 86 19.21 12.76 -13.78
C PHE A 86 18.39 11.47 -13.90
N LYS A 87 19.02 10.32 -14.18
CA LYS A 87 18.30 9.03 -14.21
C LYS A 87 17.73 8.70 -12.83
N LYS A 88 18.53 8.84 -11.77
CA LYS A 88 18.08 8.67 -10.37
C LYS A 88 16.93 9.63 -10.05
N ARG A 89 17.08 10.92 -10.38
CA ARG A 89 16.05 11.94 -10.13
C ARG A 89 14.73 11.62 -10.84
N SER A 90 14.79 11.17 -12.10
CA SER A 90 13.61 10.73 -12.86
C SER A 90 12.92 9.50 -12.25
N MET A 91 13.68 8.54 -11.71
CA MET A 91 13.11 7.37 -11.04
C MET A 91 12.35 7.75 -9.77
N CYS A 92 12.92 8.62 -8.92
CA CYS A 92 12.23 9.14 -7.74
C CYS A 92 11.00 9.96 -8.12
N SER A 93 11.13 10.86 -9.09
CA SER A 93 10.02 11.70 -9.59
C SER A 93 8.82 10.87 -10.03
N ARG A 94 9.06 9.76 -10.76
CA ARG A 94 7.99 8.86 -11.19
C ARG A 94 7.18 8.29 -10.02
N ILE A 95 7.84 7.92 -8.92
CA ILE A 95 7.17 7.42 -7.71
C ILE A 95 6.35 8.54 -7.04
N LEU A 96 6.94 9.73 -6.89
CA LEU A 96 6.27 10.88 -6.27
C LEU A 96 5.03 11.31 -7.05
N LEU A 97 5.12 11.33 -8.39
CA LEU A 97 3.99 11.63 -9.26
C LEU A 97 2.87 10.58 -9.14
N GLU A 98 3.22 9.30 -8.98
CA GLU A 98 2.23 8.24 -8.75
C GLU A 98 1.49 8.45 -7.43
N ILE A 99 2.18 8.82 -6.35
CA ILE A 99 1.55 9.17 -5.07
C ILE A 99 0.67 10.39 -5.22
N LYS A 100 1.16 11.45 -5.87
CA LYS A 100 0.43 12.70 -6.08
C LYS A 100 -0.87 12.49 -6.85
N ARG A 101 -0.91 11.55 -7.80
CA ARG A 101 -2.12 11.19 -8.54
C ARG A 101 -3.30 10.83 -7.61
N PHE A 102 -3.03 10.18 -6.49
CA PHE A 102 -4.06 9.79 -5.53
C PHE A 102 -4.53 10.92 -4.62
N GLN A 103 -3.87 12.08 -4.65
CA GLN A 103 -4.20 13.25 -3.82
C GLN A 103 -4.95 14.33 -4.62
N THR A 104 -5.36 14.03 -5.86
CA THR A 104 -5.92 15.02 -6.80
C THR A 104 -7.37 15.41 -6.50
N ARG A 105 -8.11 14.57 -5.77
CA ARG A 105 -9.51 14.83 -5.38
C ARG A 105 -9.74 14.46 -3.92
N PRO A 106 -10.62 15.15 -3.19
CA PRO A 106 -11.03 14.72 -1.85
C PRO A 106 -11.84 13.41 -1.94
N TYR A 107 -11.99 12.74 -0.79
CA TYR A 107 -12.88 11.59 -0.71
C TYR A 107 -14.35 12.03 -0.76
N PRO A 108 -15.23 11.24 -1.40
CA PRO A 108 -16.66 11.58 -1.52
C PRO A 108 -17.43 11.15 -0.26
N PHE A 109 -16.96 11.54 0.92
CA PHE A 109 -17.69 11.36 2.18
C PHE A 109 -17.57 12.62 3.04
N VAL A 110 -18.60 12.87 3.84
CA VAL A 110 -18.61 13.95 4.83
C VAL A 110 -17.99 13.42 6.12
N VAL A 111 -17.06 14.19 6.69
CA VAL A 111 -16.47 13.88 7.98
C VAL A 111 -17.49 14.21 9.06
N ASP A 112 -17.78 13.24 9.92
CA ASP A 112 -18.56 13.48 11.14
C ASP A 112 -17.59 13.90 12.25
N GLU A 113 -17.67 15.18 12.64
CA GLU A 113 -16.78 15.78 13.64
C GLU A 113 -16.97 15.21 15.05
N LEU A 114 -18.08 14.51 15.33
CA LEU A 114 -18.31 13.88 16.63
C LEU A 114 -17.46 12.62 16.84
N ILE A 115 -17.03 11.97 15.75
CA ILE A 115 -16.23 10.73 15.77
C ILE A 115 -14.84 10.90 15.15
N ALA A 116 -14.56 12.06 14.55
CA ALA A 116 -13.22 12.41 14.10
C ALA A 116 -12.34 12.77 15.31
N PRO A 117 -11.14 12.18 15.44
CA PRO A 117 -10.22 12.46 16.54
C PRO A 117 -9.58 13.85 16.46
#